data_AF-A0A538B3A6-F1
#
_entry.id   AF-A0A538B3A6-F1
#
_cell.length_a   1.000
_cell.length_b   1.000
_cell.length_c   1.000
_cell.angle_alpha   90.00
_cell.angle_beta   90.00
_cell.angle_gamma   90.00
#
_symmetry.space_group_name_H-M   'P 1'
#
loop_
_entity.id
_entity.type
_entity.pdbx_description
1 polymer ?
#
loop_
_entity_poly.entity_id
_entity_poly.type
_entity_poly.pdbx_seq_one_letter_code
_entity_poly.pdbx_strand_id
1 'polypeptide(L)'
;MSAAARSVRARRRVRFTPRGALLALVVMALLFYLVVPMRTYVSQRNRLDQLERQTELLVRQNADLQSRVKLLGDPRYIERVARECLGMVKKGEIGFIVVPRSGPPQPASC
;
A
#
# COMPACT_ATOMS: atom_id res chain seq x y z
N MET A 1 -4.04 -54.47 -48.94
CA MET A 1 -2.61 -54.85 -48.82
C MET A 1 -1.91 -53.78 -48.00
N SER A 2 -1.32 -54.18 -46.89
CA SER A 2 -0.95 -53.33 -45.75
C SER A 2 0.54 -52.98 -45.81
N ALA A 3 0.90 -51.73 -45.52
CA ALA A 3 2.29 -51.32 -45.27
C ALA A 3 2.34 -50.57 -43.93
N ALA A 4 2.53 -51.33 -42.86
CA ALA A 4 2.74 -50.81 -41.52
C ALA A 4 4.16 -50.26 -41.40
N ALA A 5 4.30 -48.95 -41.25
CA ALA A 5 5.55 -48.33 -40.86
C ALA A 5 5.88 -48.75 -39.41
N ARG A 6 6.86 -49.65 -39.27
CA ARG A 6 7.52 -49.96 -37.99
C ARG A 6 8.99 -49.59 -38.12
N SER A 7 9.38 -48.46 -37.53
CA SER A 7 10.78 -48.22 -37.19
C SER A 7 10.86 -47.94 -35.69
N VAL A 8 11.47 -48.91 -35.03
CA VAL A 8 11.70 -49.06 -33.59
C VAL A 8 12.29 -47.77 -33.00
N ARG A 9 11.62 -47.24 -31.95
CA ARG A 9 12.20 -46.27 -31.03
C ARG A 9 13.56 -46.78 -30.57
N ALA A 10 14.63 -46.11 -30.98
CA ALA A 10 15.96 -46.34 -30.43
C ALA A 10 15.93 -46.00 -28.93
N ARG A 11 15.73 -47.00 -28.07
CA ARG A 11 16.06 -46.91 -26.65
C ARG A 11 17.57 -46.77 -26.57
N ARG A 12 18.05 -45.53 -26.60
CA ARG A 12 19.43 -45.19 -26.28
C ARG A 12 19.61 -45.59 -24.82
N ARG A 13 20.18 -46.78 -24.58
CA ARG A 13 20.53 -47.24 -23.23
C ARG A 13 21.62 -46.32 -22.74
N VAL A 14 21.22 -45.30 -21.97
CA VAL A 14 22.12 -44.42 -21.24
C VAL A 14 22.95 -45.33 -20.34
N ARG A 15 24.25 -45.43 -20.62
CA ARG A 15 25.16 -46.17 -19.76
C ARG A 15 25.32 -45.33 -18.49
N PHE A 16 24.57 -45.68 -17.45
CA PHE A 16 24.67 -45.08 -16.14
C PHE A 16 26.04 -45.45 -15.55
N THR A 17 27.04 -44.64 -15.85
CA THR A 17 28.29 -44.64 -15.07
C THR A 17 28.05 -43.84 -13.80
N PRO A 18 28.68 -44.19 -12.67
CA PRO A 18 28.53 -43.45 -11.41
C PRO A 18 28.90 -41.96 -11.58
N ARG A 19 29.85 -41.67 -12.49
CA ARG A 19 30.23 -40.30 -12.87
C ARG A 19 29.10 -39.54 -13.57
N GLY A 20 28.32 -40.19 -14.44
CA GLY A 20 27.17 -39.57 -15.11
C GLY A 20 26.01 -39.27 -14.14
N ALA A 21 25.78 -40.14 -13.16
CA ALA A 21 24.80 -39.90 -12.11
C ALA A 21 25.18 -38.70 -11.23
N LEU A 22 26.46 -38.60 -10.85
CA LEU A 22 26.98 -37.45 -10.10
C LEU A 22 26.82 -36.14 -10.88
N LEU A 23 27.18 -36.14 -12.17
CA LEU A 23 27.00 -34.95 -13.03
C LEU A 23 25.54 -34.52 -13.14
N ALA A 24 24.61 -35.47 -13.31
CA ALA A 24 23.18 -35.16 -13.36
C ALA A 24 22.67 -34.54 -12.05
N LEU A 25 23.15 -35.03 -10.91
CA LEU A 25 22.79 -34.51 -9.59
C LEU A 25 23.33 -33.08 -9.40
N VAL A 26 24.58 -32.82 -9.79
CA VAL A 26 25.18 -31.47 -9.74
C VAL A 26 24.41 -30.49 -10.62
N VAL A 27 24.06 -30.88 -11.85
CA VAL A 27 23.25 -30.04 -12.76
C VAL A 27 21.88 -29.79 -12.16
N MET A 28 21.24 -30.79 -11.57
CA MET A 28 19.94 -30.63 -10.91
C MET A 28 20.03 -29.68 -9.71
N ALA A 29 21.07 -29.79 -8.88
CA ALA A 29 21.31 -28.88 -7.76
C ALA A 29 21.55 -27.44 -8.23
N LEU A 30 22.30 -27.23 -9.30
CA LEU A 30 22.53 -25.92 -9.93
C LEU A 30 21.24 -25.31 -10.45
N LEU A 31 20.38 -26.10 -11.10
CA LEU A 31 19.07 -25.65 -11.57
C LEU A 31 18.17 -25.24 -10.41
N PHE A 32 18.08 -26.04 -9.34
CA PHE A 32 17.31 -25.67 -8.14
C PHE A 32 17.85 -24.39 -7.48
N TYR A 33 19.17 -24.24 -7.39
CA TYR A 33 19.82 -23.05 -6.83
C TYR A 33 19.49 -21.78 -7.62
N LEU A 34 19.33 -21.86 -8.95
CA LEU A 34 19.03 -20.72 -9.81
C LEU A 34 17.52 -20.41 -9.94
N VAL A 35 16.65 -21.42 -9.83
CA VAL A 35 15.20 -21.25 -9.98
C VAL A 35 14.57 -20.58 -8.76
N VAL A 36 15.06 -20.86 -7.56
CA VAL A 36 14.56 -20.27 -6.31
C VAL A 36 14.77 -18.74 -6.21
N PRO A 37 15.96 -18.17 -6.49
CA PRO A 37 16.19 -16.72 -6.41
C PRO A 37 15.39 -15.90 -7.43
N MET A 38 14.96 -16.51 -8.55
CA MET A 38 14.14 -15.83 -9.56
C MET A 38 12.76 -15.42 -9.00
N ARG A 39 12.19 -16.23 -8.11
CA ARG A 39 10.88 -15.93 -7.50
C ARG A 39 10.97 -14.86 -6.41
N THR A 40 12.07 -14.81 -5.65
CA THR A 40 12.24 -13.80 -4.59
C THR A 40 12.55 -12.42 -5.17
N TYR A 41 13.27 -12.33 -6.29
CA TYR A 41 13.64 -11.06 -6.92
C TYR A 41 12.43 -10.26 -7.44
N VAL A 42 11.42 -10.93 -8.00
CA VAL A 42 10.19 -10.27 -8.50
C VAL A 42 9.35 -9.68 -7.37
N SER A 43 9.37 -10.31 -6.18
CA SER A 43 8.67 -9.80 -5.00
C SER A 43 9.37 -8.63 -4.29
N GLN A 44 10.64 -8.36 -4.60
CA GLN A 44 11.39 -7.25 -4.02
C GLN A 44 11.10 -5.92 -4.71
N ARG A 45 10.89 -5.91 -6.03
CA ARG A 45 10.56 -4.66 -6.76
C ARG A 45 9.23 -4.06 -6.34
N ASN A 46 8.21 -4.89 -6.14
CA ASN A 46 6.91 -4.43 -5.65
C ASN A 46 6.98 -3.83 -4.25
N ARG A 47 7.98 -4.23 -3.43
CA ARG A 47 8.18 -3.66 -2.10
C ARG A 47 8.69 -2.23 -2.21
N LEU A 48 9.62 -1.94 -3.11
CA LEU A 48 10.15 -0.58 -3.29
C LEU A 48 9.05 0.41 -3.70
N ASP A 49 8.26 0.08 -4.71
CA ASP A 49 7.15 0.92 -5.16
C ASP A 49 6.07 1.10 -4.07
N GLN A 50 5.80 0.05 -3.29
CA GLN A 50 4.85 0.13 -2.17
C GLN A 50 5.39 0.98 -1.02
N LEU A 51 6.68 0.85 -0.69
CA LEU A 51 7.34 1.64 0.34
C LEU A 51 7.38 3.12 -0.06
N GLU A 52 7.75 3.44 -1.29
CA GLU A 52 7.75 4.82 -1.81
C GLU A 52 6.35 5.45 -1.73
N ARG A 53 5.31 4.74 -2.21
CA ARG A 53 3.92 5.23 -2.10
C ARG A 53 3.49 5.43 -0.65
N GLN A 54 3.87 4.54 0.25
CA GLN A 54 3.56 4.69 1.68
C GLN A 54 4.26 5.91 2.28
N THR A 55 5.53 6.14 1.95
CA THR A 55 6.24 7.33 2.43
C THR A 55 5.61 8.62 1.94
N GLU A 56 5.22 8.70 0.66
CA GLU A 56 4.57 9.89 0.11
C GLU A 56 3.22 10.17 0.78
N LEU A 57 2.40 9.13 0.99
CA LEU A 57 1.14 9.24 1.71
C LEU A 57 1.34 9.73 3.14
N LEU A 58 2.31 9.17 3.87
CA LEU A 58 2.61 9.55 5.24
C LEU A 58 3.12 11.00 5.34
N VAL A 59 3.96 11.43 4.41
CA VAL A 59 4.45 12.82 4.36
C VAL A 59 3.29 13.79 4.14
N ARG A 60 2.38 13.48 3.21
CA ARG A 60 1.18 14.30 2.96
C ARG A 60 0.27 14.36 4.18
N GLN A 61 0.02 13.24 4.85
CA GLN A 61 -0.79 13.18 6.07
C GLN A 61 -0.15 13.98 7.21
N ASN A 62 1.17 13.88 7.37
CA ASN A 62 1.87 14.63 8.40
C ASN A 62 1.78 16.14 8.14
N ALA A 63 1.95 16.57 6.89
CA ALA A 63 1.78 17.97 6.51
C ALA A 63 0.36 18.51 6.78
N ASP A 64 -0.68 17.73 6.44
CA ASP A 64 -2.08 18.09 6.75
C ASP A 64 -2.29 18.20 8.26
N LEU A 65 -1.86 17.20 9.03
CA LEU A 65 -1.99 17.20 10.49
C LEU A 65 -1.24 18.38 11.13
N GLN A 66 -0.01 18.67 10.69
CA GLN A 66 0.73 19.83 11.17
C GLN A 66 0.01 21.14 10.86
N SER A 67 -0.63 21.27 9.70
CA SER A 67 -1.42 22.45 9.36
C SER A 67 -2.62 22.61 10.30
N ARG A 68 -3.32 21.51 10.62
CA ARG A 68 -4.43 21.50 11.58
C ARG A 68 -3.96 21.87 12.98
N VAL A 69 -2.86 21.28 13.45
CA VAL A 69 -2.30 21.62 14.76
C VAL A 69 -1.96 23.10 14.86
N LYS A 70 -1.39 23.70 13.81
CA LYS A 70 -1.13 25.15 13.76
C LYS A 70 -2.42 25.97 13.84
N LEU A 71 -3.47 25.56 13.13
CA LEU A 71 -4.79 26.21 13.18
C LEU A 71 -5.41 26.12 14.58
N LEU A 72 -5.41 24.93 15.19
CA LEU A 72 -5.92 24.74 16.55
C LEU A 72 -5.05 25.45 17.62
N GLY A 73 -3.78 25.75 17.33
CA GLY A 73 -2.92 26.54 18.21
C GLY A 73 -3.14 28.05 18.14
N ASP A 74 -3.83 28.56 17.12
CA ASP A 74 -4.14 29.98 16.98
C ASP A 74 -5.36 30.35 17.85
N PRO A 75 -5.21 31.22 18.87
CA PRO A 75 -6.30 31.65 19.72
C PRO A 75 -7.46 32.27 18.94
N ARG A 76 -7.19 32.94 17.80
CA ARG A 76 -8.24 33.54 16.97
C ARG A 76 -9.08 32.50 16.25
N TYR A 77 -8.47 31.40 15.82
CA TYR A 77 -9.18 30.30 15.20
C TYR A 77 -10.07 29.58 16.23
N ILE A 78 -9.54 29.31 17.42
CA ILE A 78 -10.33 28.73 18.54
C ILE A 78 -11.50 29.64 18.90
N GLU A 79 -11.27 30.95 19.03
CA GLU A 79 -12.33 31.91 19.35
C GLU A 79 -13.42 31.94 18.28
N ARG A 80 -13.04 31.85 16.99
CA ARG A 80 -13.99 31.78 15.88
C ARG A 80 -14.84 30.52 15.95
N VAL A 81 -14.21 29.35 16.08
CA VAL A 81 -14.91 28.05 16.17
C VAL A 81 -15.82 28.02 17.41
N ALA A 82 -15.35 28.52 18.56
CA ALA A 82 -16.15 28.58 19.78
C ALA A 82 -17.38 29.50 19.61
N ARG A 83 -17.25 30.63 18.91
CA ARG A 83 -18.36 31.54 18.63
C ARG A 83 -19.34 30.97 17.61
N GLU A 84 -18.85 30.43 16.50
CA GLU A 84 -19.67 29.96 15.37
C GLU A 84 -20.35 28.62 15.68
N CYS A 85 -19.60 27.66 16.22
CA CYS A 85 -20.07 26.29 16.41
C CYS A 85 -20.68 26.06 17.79
N LEU A 86 -20.17 26.73 18.83
CA LEU A 86 -20.60 26.52 20.21
C LEU A 86 -21.39 27.69 20.80
N GLY A 87 -21.55 28.81 20.06
CA GLY A 87 -22.25 30.00 20.53
C GLY A 87 -21.61 30.65 21.77
N MET A 88 -20.33 30.37 22.04
CA MET A 88 -19.63 30.87 23.22
C MET A 88 -19.26 32.35 23.06
N VAL A 89 -19.32 33.09 24.16
CA VAL A 89 -18.91 34.51 24.26
C VAL A 89 -17.94 34.72 25.41
N LYS A 90 -17.10 35.75 25.36
CA LYS A 90 -16.18 36.03 26.47
C LYS A 90 -16.96 36.55 27.68
N LYS A 91 -16.35 36.44 28.87
CA LYS A 91 -16.93 36.96 30.11
C LYS A 91 -17.18 38.47 29.96
N GLY A 92 -18.45 38.88 30.11
CA GLY A 92 -18.87 40.28 29.98
C GLY A 92 -19.36 40.69 28.58
N GLU A 93 -19.30 39.79 27.59
CA GLU A 93 -19.90 40.01 26.27
C GLU A 93 -21.34 39.48 26.23
N ILE A 94 -22.21 40.14 25.46
CA ILE A 94 -23.59 39.67 25.19
C ILE A 94 -23.65 39.25 23.71
N GLY A 95 -23.93 37.97 23.46
CA GLY A 95 -24.08 37.43 22.12
C GLY A 95 -25.47 37.72 21.53
N PHE A 96 -25.50 38.13 20.26
CA PHE A 96 -26.74 38.31 19.51
C PHE A 96 -26.82 37.27 18.39
N ILE A 97 -27.99 36.66 18.22
CA ILE A 97 -28.28 35.73 17.13
C ILE A 97 -29.39 36.29 16.24
N VAL A 98 -29.25 36.12 14.93
CA VAL A 98 -30.28 36.53 13.98
C VAL A 98 -31.34 35.43 13.94
N VAL A 99 -32.58 35.77 14.31
CA VAL A 99 -33.72 34.85 14.24
C VAL A 99 -34.38 35.00 12.87
N PRO A 100 -34.31 34.00 11.97
CA PRO A 100 -34.99 34.06 10.68
C PRO A 100 -36.51 33.90 10.85
N ARG A 101 -37.30 34.48 9.95
CA ARG A 101 -38.78 34.34 9.98
C ARG A 101 -39.27 32.91 9.79
N SER A 102 -38.41 32.03 9.29
CA SER A 102 -38.71 30.64 8.93
C SER A 102 -38.61 29.65 10.09
N GLY A 103 -38.24 30.07 11.30
CA GLY A 103 -38.16 29.19 12.47
C GLY A 103 -36.98 29.50 13.39
N PRO A 104 -36.74 28.65 14.41
CA PRO A 104 -35.64 28.85 15.34
C PRO A 104 -34.27 28.88 14.61
N PRO A 105 -33.32 29.71 15.07
CA PRO A 105 -31.99 29.77 14.49
C PRO A 105 -31.30 28.42 14.62
N GLN A 106 -30.76 27.91 13.52
CA GLN A 106 -29.99 26.66 13.51
C GLN A 106 -28.52 26.96 13.82
N PRO A 107 -27.85 26.12 14.62
CA PRO A 107 -26.41 26.25 14.85
C PRO A 107 -25.63 26.03 13.54
N ALA A 108 -24.43 26.62 13.44
CA ALA A 108 -23.56 26.38 12.29
C ALA A 108 -23.15 24.90 12.23
N SER A 109 -23.12 24.32 11.04
CA SER A 109 -22.68 22.94 10.84
C SER A 109 -21.15 22.85 10.90
N CYS A 110 -20.66 22.62 12.12
CA CYS A 110 -19.32 22.15 12.44
C CYS A 110 -19.46 20.73 13.02
#